data_AF-A0AAE3ANP7-F1
#
_entry.id   AF-A0AAE3ANP7-F1
#
_cell.length_a   1.000
_cell.length_b   1.000
_cell.length_c   1.000
_cell.angle_alpha   90.00
_cell.angle_beta   90.00
_cell.angle_gamma   90.00
#
_symmetry.space_group_name_H-M   'P 1'
#
loop_
_entity.id
_entity.type
_entity.pdbx_description
1 polymer ?
#
loop_
_entity_poly.entity_id
_entity_poly.type
_entity_poly.pdbx_seq_one_letter_code
_entity_poly.pdbx_strand_id
1 'polypeptide(L)' 'MSSGAFFRKFQSDLLSLESRRLKAEIDQTRTSMESARNHFDQATDPSLIDCYIYELNAAQLRYQFLLRRFKFLEES' A
#
# COMPACT_ATOMS: atom_id res chain seq x y z
N MET A 1 6.21 -39.21 -13.12
CA MET A 1 5.27 -38.07 -13.10
C MET A 1 6.02 -36.87 -12.55
N SER A 2 6.17 -35.78 -13.33
CA SER A 2 7.10 -34.69 -13.00
C SER A 2 6.51 -33.72 -11.98
N SER A 3 6.80 -33.94 -10.70
CA SER A 3 6.31 -33.13 -9.57
C SER A 3 6.80 -31.67 -9.57
N GLY A 4 7.83 -31.34 -10.35
CA GLY A 4 8.44 -30.00 -10.39
C GLY A 4 7.64 -28.96 -11.18
N ALA A 5 6.80 -29.36 -12.14
CA ALA A 5 6.00 -28.42 -12.93
C ALA A 5 4.80 -27.87 -12.13
N PHE A 6 4.16 -28.72 -11.34
CA PHE A 6 3.04 -28.34 -10.47
C PHE A 6 3.48 -27.38 -9.36
N PHE A 7 4.59 -27.69 -8.69
CA PHE A 7 5.14 -26.86 -7.62
C PHE A 7 5.53 -25.45 -8.09
N ARG A 8 6.13 -25.33 -9.29
CA ARG A 8 6.48 -24.03 -9.88
C ARG A 8 5.26 -23.19 -10.26
N LYS A 9 4.21 -23.81 -10.80
CA LYS A 9 2.98 -23.10 -11.17
C LYS A 9 2.28 -22.53 -9.93
N PHE A 10 2.18 -23.33 -8.88
CA PHE A 10 1.58 -22.90 -7.62
C PHE A 10 2.32 -21.71 -6.97
N GLN A 11 3.67 -21.72 -6.98
CA GLN A 11 4.46 -20.57 -6.50
C GLN A 11 4.21 -19.29 -7.30
N SER A 12 4.18 -19.40 -8.63
CA SER A 12 3.88 -18.26 -9.52
C SER A 12 2.49 -17.66 -9.24
N ASP A 13 1.48 -18.52 -9.05
CA ASP A 13 0.12 -18.07 -8.75
C ASP A 13 0.06 -17.31 -7.42
N LEU A 14 0.79 -17.76 -6.40
CA LEU A 14 0.89 -17.09 -5.09
C LEU A 14 1.59 -15.72 -5.18
N LEU A 15 2.69 -15.62 -5.92
CA LEU A 15 3.39 -14.34 -6.16
C LEU A 15 2.47 -13.35 -6.90
N SER A 16 1.69 -13.82 -7.87
CA SER A 16 0.72 -13.00 -8.60
C SER A 16 -0.41 -12.48 -7.69
N LEU A 17 -0.84 -13.28 -6.71
CA LEU A 17 -1.83 -12.90 -5.71
C LEU A 17 -1.28 -11.86 -4.74
N GLU A 18 -0.04 -12.06 -4.26
CA GLU A 18 0.63 -11.11 -3.37
C GLU A 18 0.85 -9.77 -4.06
N SER A 19 1.32 -9.77 -5.32
CA SER A 19 1.51 -8.54 -6.12
C SER A 19 0.19 -7.77 -6.29
N ARG A 20 -0.92 -8.47 -6.58
CA ARG A 20 -2.25 -7.84 -6.67
C ARG A 20 -2.73 -7.26 -5.34
N ARG A 21 -2.55 -7.98 -4.23
CA ARG A 21 -2.91 -7.49 -2.89
C ARG A 21 -2.11 -6.24 -2.55
N LEU A 22 -0.82 -6.25 -2.80
CA LEU A 22 0.06 -5.13 -2.49
C LEU A 22 -0.27 -3.89 -3.33
N LYS A 23 -0.59 -4.06 -4.62
CA LYS A 23 -1.13 -2.97 -5.45
C LYS A 23 -2.42 -2.38 -4.88
N ALA A 24 -3.36 -3.25 -4.48
CA ALA A 24 -4.61 -2.80 -3.87
C ALA A 24 -4.39 -2.02 -2.56
N GLU A 25 -3.46 -2.45 -1.71
CA GLU A 25 -3.10 -1.74 -0.47
C GLU A 25 -2.44 -0.38 -0.76
N ILE A 26 -1.60 -0.30 -1.79
CA ILE A 26 -0.96 0.95 -2.25
C ILE A 26 -2.03 1.95 -2.71
N ASP A 27 -2.97 1.51 -3.54
CA ASP A 27 -4.04 2.36 -4.05
C ASP A 27 -4.99 2.80 -2.94
N GLN A 28 -5.36 1.89 -2.03
CA GLN A 28 -6.17 2.24 -0.85
C GLN A 28 -5.47 3.28 0.02
N THR A 29 -4.16 3.12 0.25
CA THR A 29 -3.37 4.08 1.04
C THR A 29 -3.32 5.43 0.35
N ARG A 30 -3.15 5.47 -0.98
CA ARG A 30 -3.20 6.71 -1.76
C ARG A 30 -4.55 7.42 -1.62
N THR A 31 -5.67 6.70 -1.78
CA THR A 31 -7.01 7.27 -1.62
C THR A 31 -7.23 7.81 -0.21
N SER A 32 -6.74 7.11 0.81
CA SER A 32 -6.79 7.59 2.20
C SER A 32 -6.00 8.89 2.39
N MET A 33 -4.83 9.00 1.77
CA MET A 33 -4.02 10.22 1.79
C MET A 33 -4.72 11.40 1.11
N GLU A 34 -5.32 11.16 -0.06
CA GLU A 34 -6.09 12.19 -0.79
C GLU A 34 -7.31 12.66 0.03
N SER A 35 -8.03 11.74 0.66
CA SER A 35 -9.15 12.05 1.55
C SER A 35 -8.70 12.89 2.75
N ALA A 36 -7.67 12.45 3.48
CA ALA A 36 -7.13 13.20 4.61
C ALA A 36 -6.62 14.59 4.20
N ARG A 37 -6.04 14.69 3.00
CA ARG A 37 -5.61 15.99 2.45
C ARG A 37 -6.79 16.90 2.15
N ASN A 38 -7.86 16.38 1.54
CA ASN A 38 -9.07 17.16 1.27
C ASN A 38 -9.72 17.66 2.56
N HIS A 39 -9.71 16.87 3.64
CA HIS A 39 -10.20 17.29 4.94
C HIS A 39 -9.29 18.31 5.61
N PHE A 40 -7.97 18.14 5.51
CA PHE A 40 -6.98 19.11 5.99
C PHE A 40 -7.20 20.49 5.37
N ASP A 41 -7.39 20.55 4.05
CA ASP A 41 -7.57 21.81 3.32
C ASP A 41 -8.86 22.55 3.74
N GLN A 42 -9.85 21.85 4.31
CA GLN A 42 -11.11 22.42 4.81
C GLN A 42 -11.11 22.65 6.33
N ALA A 43 -10.11 22.13 7.05
CA ALA A 43 -10.05 22.21 8.50
C ALA A 43 -9.69 23.64 8.94
N THR A 44 -10.48 24.18 9.86
CA THR A 44 -10.23 25.49 10.48
C THR A 44 -9.90 25.38 11.97
N ASP A 45 -10.25 24.25 12.59
CA ASP A 45 -9.90 23.96 13.98
C ASP A 45 -8.41 23.56 14.08
N PRO A 46 -7.61 24.24 14.93
CA PRO A 46 -6.19 23.94 15.07
C PRO A 46 -5.89 22.49 15.48
N SER A 47 -6.72 21.88 16.34
CA SER A 47 -6.51 20.50 16.78
C SER A 47 -6.79 19.49 15.67
N LEU A 48 -7.78 19.78 14.81
CA LEU A 48 -8.06 18.97 13.62
C LEU A 48 -6.95 19.13 12.56
N ILE A 49 -6.40 20.34 12.39
CA ILE A 49 -5.24 20.58 11.52
C ILE A 49 -4.06 19.69 11.95
N ASP A 50 -3.72 19.70 13.24
CA ASP A 50 -2.65 18.85 13.78
C ASP A 50 -2.96 17.36 13.60
N CYS A 51 -4.20 16.93 13.86
CA CYS A 51 -4.65 15.56 13.65
C CYS A 51 -4.39 15.10 12.21
N TYR A 52 -4.80 15.89 11.23
CA TYR A 52 -4.61 15.58 9.82
C TYR A 52 -3.13 15.62 9.39
N ILE A 53 -2.28 16.45 10.00
CA ILE A 53 -0.82 16.40 9.77
C ILE A 53 -0.27 15.04 10.19
N TYR A 54 -0.62 14.56 11.38
CA TYR A 54 -0.17 13.24 11.86
C TYR A 54 -0.75 12.10 11.03
N GLU A 55 -2.01 12.18 10.62
CA GLU A 55 -2.67 11.19 9.76
C GLU A 55 -1.98 11.10 8.39
N LEU A 56 -1.73 12.24 7.74
CA LEU A 56 -1.03 12.31 6.46
C LEU A 56 0.38 11.75 6.56
N ASN A 57 1.13 12.10 7.61
CA ASN A 57 2.47 11.58 7.85
C ASN A 57 2.47 10.05 8.03
N ALA A 58 1.54 9.53 8.83
CA ALA A 58 1.41 8.09 9.05
C ALA A 58 1.06 7.35 7.73
N ALA A 59 0.11 7.89 6.96
CA ALA A 59 -0.27 7.34 5.67
C ALA A 59 0.88 7.39 4.64
N GLN A 60 1.66 8.46 4.61
CA GLN A 60 2.87 8.57 3.77
C GLN A 60 3.92 7.52 4.14
N LEU A 61 4.19 7.32 5.43
CA LEU A 61 5.14 6.29 5.89
C LEU A 61 4.67 4.89 5.50
N ARG A 62 3.37 4.60 5.66
CA ARG A 62 2.75 3.35 5.20
C ARG A 62 2.92 3.18 3.68
N TYR A 63 2.65 4.24 2.90
CA TYR A 63 2.79 4.22 1.45
C TYR A 63 4.23 3.89 1.02
N GLN A 64 5.22 4.55 1.63
CA GLN A 64 6.64 4.27 1.35
C GLN A 64 7.03 2.84 1.70
N PHE A 65 6.54 2.30 2.82
CA PHE A 65 6.77 0.90 3.18
C PHE A 65 6.20 -0.06 2.14
N LEU A 66 4.95 0.15 1.70
CA LEU A 66 4.31 -0.70 0.70
C LEU A 66 5.04 -0.64 -0.65
N LEU A 67 5.50 0.54 -1.07
CA LEU A 67 6.30 0.69 -2.29
C LEU A 67 7.63 -0.06 -2.22
N ARG A 68 8.33 -0.02 -1.08
CA ARG A 68 9.58 -0.79 -0.89
C ARG A 68 9.32 -2.29 -0.96
N ARG A 69 8.26 -2.76 -0.31
CA ARG A 69 7.84 -4.16 -0.38
C ARG A 69 7.47 -4.58 -1.81
N PHE A 70 6.82 -3.70 -2.57
CA PHE A 70 6.41 -3.98 -3.94
C PHE A 70 7.62 -4.14 -4.87
N LYS A 71 8.61 -3.24 -4.75
CA LYS A 71 9.87 -3.37 -5.49
C LYS A 71 10.61 -4.67 -5.18
N PHE A 72 10.71 -5.02 -3.89
CA PHE A 72 11.34 -6.28 -3.48
C PHE A 72 10.65 -7.51 -4.09
N LEU A 73 9.32 -7.50 -4.18
CA LEU A 73 8.55 -8.59 -4.79
C LEU A 73 8.75 -8.70 -6.30
N GLU A 74 8.88 -7.57 -7.02
CA GLU A 74 9.12 -7.56 -8.47
C GLU A 74 10.56 -7.97 -8.84
N GLU A 75 11.51 -7.78 -7.91
CA GLU A 75 12.92 -8.17 -8.07
C GLU A 75 13.19 -9.64 -7.66
N SER A 76 12.21 -10.34 -7.07
CA SER A 76 12.30 -11.74 -6.59
C SER A 76 11.77 -12.75 -7.61
#